data_AF-V2XU37-F1
#
_entry.id   AF-V2XU37-F1
#
_cell.length_a   1.000
_cell.length_b   1.000
_cell.length_c   1.000
_cell.angle_alpha   90.00
_cell.angle_beta   90.00
_cell.angle_gamma   90.00
#
_symmetry.space_group_name_H-M   'P 1'
#
loop_
_entity.id
_entity.type
_entity.pdbx_description
1 polymer ?
#
loop_
_entity_poly.entity_id
_entity_poly.type
_entity_poly.pdbx_seq_one_letter_code
_entity_poly.pdbx_strand_id
1 'polypeptide(L)'
;MSFYSQHLRDSDSAFTALRHHEEYYLSGGDLFFLIEQYHFRVHRYFFERESNYFKAQLATPASPGAPRQGTSESSAIVLDNIKADDFAKFLWVFYNPKYSLYKAKVVDWVAILELAHRWGFQEVKNLVVREIEKLEMPALDRVVVYHKYELDRHLLLARYAALVVREAPLTLEEANALGMETTLRIFKAREVARAPVAANGTRTPPLIDLPTSDMVSIVKNFFELSDASSSVQEIEEELKAGGRPNGHVAAPPSPPAASTASAAKGAPNTTSTGGLVI
;
A
#
# COMPACT_ATOMS: atom_id res chain seq x y z
N MET A 1 -40.08 -38.11 -35.47
CA MET A 1 -40.66 -38.11 -34.10
C MET A 1 -40.08 -36.91 -33.36
N SER A 2 -40.87 -36.22 -32.53
CA SER A 2 -40.40 -35.06 -31.77
C SER A 2 -39.83 -35.50 -30.42
N PHE A 3 -38.69 -34.93 -30.03
CA PHE A 3 -38.20 -34.96 -28.66
C PHE A 3 -37.67 -33.57 -28.29
N TYR A 4 -38.54 -32.76 -27.70
CA TYR A 4 -38.15 -31.54 -26.99
C TYR A 4 -37.27 -31.94 -25.80
N SER A 5 -35.98 -31.61 -25.82
CA SER A 5 -35.15 -31.59 -24.61
C SER A 5 -35.25 -30.20 -23.99
N GLN A 6 -36.20 -30.05 -23.08
CA GLN A 6 -36.51 -28.79 -22.43
C GLN A 6 -35.46 -28.47 -21.35
N HIS A 7 -34.31 -27.95 -21.77
CA HIS A 7 -33.29 -27.45 -20.86
C HIS A 7 -33.84 -26.23 -20.11
N LEU A 8 -34.27 -26.47 -18.87
CA LEU A 8 -34.47 -25.44 -17.86
C LEU A 8 -33.15 -24.67 -17.73
N ARG A 9 -33.18 -23.39 -18.11
CA ARG A 9 -32.21 -22.43 -17.61
C ARG A 9 -32.71 -22.04 -16.23
N ASP A 10 -32.00 -22.42 -15.19
CA ASP A 10 -32.29 -21.95 -13.84
C ASP A 10 -32.13 -20.43 -13.80
N SER A 11 -33.25 -19.72 -13.91
CA SER A 11 -33.30 -18.26 -13.90
C SER A 11 -33.26 -17.71 -12.47
N ASP A 12 -32.49 -18.36 -11.59
CA ASP A 12 -32.34 -17.99 -10.17
C ASP A 12 -31.30 -16.87 -10.01
N SER A 13 -31.40 -15.88 -10.89
CA SER A 13 -30.82 -14.55 -10.73
C SER A 13 -31.60 -13.84 -9.63
N ALA A 14 -31.38 -14.29 -8.39
CA ALA A 14 -31.92 -13.68 -7.19
C ALA A 14 -31.73 -12.16 -7.28
N PHE A 15 -32.80 -11.40 -7.08
CA PHE A 15 -32.82 -9.96 -7.30
C PHE A 15 -32.12 -9.26 -6.12
N THR A 16 -30.79 -9.35 -6.09
CA THR A 16 -29.94 -8.85 -5.01
C THR A 16 -30.04 -7.33 -4.97
N ALA A 17 -30.92 -6.83 -4.10
CA ALA A 17 -31.13 -5.41 -3.91
C ALA A 17 -29.81 -4.70 -3.58
N LEU A 18 -29.55 -3.60 -4.29
CA LEU A 18 -28.39 -2.75 -4.04
C LEU A 18 -28.45 -2.16 -2.63
N ARG A 19 -27.29 -2.06 -1.97
CA ARG A 19 -27.15 -1.59 -0.59
C ARG A 19 -26.01 -0.59 -0.47
N HIS A 20 -26.03 0.21 0.57
CA HIS A 20 -24.90 1.08 0.90
C HIS A 20 -23.87 0.28 1.70
N HIS A 21 -22.57 0.52 1.47
CA HIS A 21 -21.53 -0.10 2.29
C HIS A 21 -21.50 0.53 3.69
N GLU A 22 -21.58 -0.29 4.74
CA GLU A 22 -21.82 0.15 6.12
C GLU A 22 -20.78 1.18 6.63
N GLU A 23 -19.49 0.94 6.35
CA GLU A 23 -18.40 1.85 6.76
C GLU A 23 -18.05 2.93 5.73
N TYR A 24 -18.38 2.72 4.44
CA TYR A 24 -17.80 3.48 3.31
C TYR A 24 -18.85 4.09 2.39
N TYR A 25 -20.05 4.33 2.91
CA TYR A 25 -21.01 5.27 2.34
C TYR A 25 -20.96 6.59 3.12
N LEU A 26 -19.96 7.42 2.82
CA LEU A 26 -19.62 8.61 3.59
C LEU A 26 -20.53 9.79 3.22
N SER A 27 -21.10 10.45 4.23
CA SER A 27 -22.02 11.59 4.06
C SER A 27 -21.42 12.80 3.33
N GLY A 28 -20.09 12.97 3.41
CA GLY A 28 -19.32 13.99 2.70
C GLY A 28 -18.74 13.55 1.35
N GLY A 29 -18.88 12.28 0.96
CA GLY A 29 -18.28 11.75 -0.27
C GLY A 29 -18.91 12.31 -1.55
N ASP A 30 -18.09 12.55 -2.56
CA ASP A 30 -18.44 13.11 -3.87
C ASP A 30 -18.13 12.15 -5.04
N LEU A 31 -17.58 10.97 -4.76
CA LEU A 31 -17.32 9.90 -5.71
C LEU A 31 -18.08 8.61 -5.33
N PHE A 32 -18.90 8.12 -6.27
CA PHE A 32 -19.74 6.93 -6.12
C PHE A 32 -19.19 5.76 -6.94
N PHE A 33 -19.02 4.61 -6.29
CA PHE A 33 -18.71 3.33 -6.93
C PHE A 33 -19.83 2.31 -6.69
N LEU A 34 -19.86 1.27 -7.53
CA LEU A 34 -20.66 0.07 -7.33
C LEU A 34 -19.75 -1.17 -7.48
N ILE A 35 -19.64 -1.96 -6.42
CA ILE A 35 -18.87 -3.21 -6.38
C ILE A 35 -19.78 -4.30 -5.82
N GLU A 36 -19.95 -5.40 -6.56
CA GLU A 36 -20.97 -6.41 -6.27
C GLU A 36 -22.35 -5.72 -6.09
N GLN A 37 -23.07 -5.97 -5.00
CA GLN A 37 -24.32 -5.27 -4.65
C GLN A 37 -24.14 -3.98 -3.82
N TYR A 38 -22.91 -3.51 -3.59
CA TYR A 38 -22.61 -2.42 -2.66
C TYR A 38 -22.25 -1.12 -3.35
N HIS A 39 -23.03 -0.08 -3.07
CA HIS A 39 -22.65 1.31 -3.32
C HIS A 39 -21.70 1.82 -2.26
N PHE A 40 -20.55 2.31 -2.72
CA PHE A 40 -19.58 3.05 -1.92
C PHE A 40 -19.66 4.53 -2.29
N ARG A 41 -19.55 5.40 -1.29
CA ARG A 41 -19.57 6.86 -1.45
C ARG A 41 -18.38 7.43 -0.70
N VAL A 42 -17.38 7.91 -1.44
CA VAL A 42 -16.05 8.26 -0.92
C VAL A 42 -15.59 9.60 -1.47
N HIS A 43 -14.50 10.15 -0.95
CA HIS A 43 -13.94 11.42 -1.43
C HIS A 43 -13.07 11.20 -2.67
N ARG A 44 -13.45 11.85 -3.77
CA ARG A 44 -12.81 11.84 -5.08
C ARG A 44 -11.33 12.22 -5.06
N TYR A 45 -10.98 13.14 -4.16
CA TYR A 45 -9.64 13.71 -4.00
C TYR A 45 -8.53 12.66 -3.88
N PHE A 46 -8.73 11.57 -3.12
CA PHE A 46 -7.70 10.52 -2.99
C PHE A 46 -7.42 9.82 -4.33
N PHE A 47 -8.46 9.56 -5.10
CA PHE A 47 -8.38 8.88 -6.40
C PHE A 47 -7.73 9.77 -7.47
N GLU A 48 -8.09 11.06 -7.54
CA GLU A 48 -7.48 11.99 -8.51
C GLU A 48 -6.06 12.44 -8.12
N ARG A 49 -5.70 12.36 -6.83
CA ARG A 49 -4.35 12.68 -6.33
C ARG A 49 -3.34 11.59 -6.66
N GLU A 50 -3.68 10.33 -6.39
CA GLU A 50 -2.70 9.23 -6.34
C GLU A 50 -2.78 8.26 -7.50
N SER A 51 -3.85 8.30 -8.32
CA SER A 51 -4.01 7.45 -9.48
C SER A 51 -4.18 8.27 -10.76
N ASN A 52 -3.20 8.18 -11.66
CA ASN A 52 -3.33 8.74 -13.00
C ASN A 52 -4.45 8.06 -13.82
N TYR A 53 -4.74 6.79 -13.54
CA TYR A 53 -5.87 6.06 -14.14
C TYR A 53 -7.21 6.72 -13.77
N PHE A 54 -7.49 6.88 -12.47
CA PHE A 54 -8.73 7.52 -12.03
C PHE A 54 -8.77 9.00 -12.39
N LYS A 55 -7.66 9.74 -12.26
CA LYS A 55 -7.57 11.14 -12.70
C LYS A 55 -7.96 11.32 -14.18
N ALA A 56 -7.59 10.38 -15.06
CA ALA A 56 -8.00 10.39 -16.46
C ALA A 56 -9.48 9.98 -16.64
N GLN A 57 -9.91 8.86 -16.01
CA GLN A 57 -11.29 8.35 -16.10
C GLN A 57 -12.32 9.37 -15.58
N LEU A 58 -12.00 10.08 -14.50
CA LEU A 58 -12.91 10.97 -13.79
C LEU A 58 -13.01 12.36 -14.41
N ALA A 59 -12.05 12.77 -15.24
CA ALA A 59 -12.02 14.11 -15.85
C ALA A 59 -13.08 14.29 -16.96
N THR A 60 -13.29 13.25 -17.76
CA THR A 60 -14.06 13.32 -19.02
C THR A 60 -15.50 12.79 -18.83
N PRO A 61 -16.55 13.56 -19.18
CA PRO A 61 -17.92 13.04 -19.24
C PRO A 61 -18.07 11.95 -20.31
N ALA A 62 -18.97 10.99 -20.11
CA ALA A 62 -19.17 9.89 -21.05
C ALA A 62 -19.65 10.33 -22.46
N SER A 63 -20.36 11.46 -22.52
CA SER A 63 -20.81 12.15 -23.74
C SER A 63 -20.97 13.66 -23.47
N PRO A 64 -20.94 14.52 -24.51
CA PRO A 64 -21.30 15.94 -24.35
C PRO A 64 -22.69 16.11 -23.74
N GLY A 65 -22.78 16.88 -22.66
CA GLY A 65 -24.04 17.10 -21.92
C GLY A 65 -24.45 15.99 -20.95
N ALA A 66 -23.77 14.85 -20.93
CA ALA A 66 -23.98 13.82 -19.91
C ALA A 66 -23.36 14.23 -18.56
N PRO A 67 -23.90 13.77 -17.41
CA PRO A 67 -23.20 13.88 -16.14
C PRO A 67 -21.85 13.15 -16.17
N ARG A 68 -20.91 13.58 -15.33
CA ARG A 68 -19.66 12.84 -15.12
C ARG A 68 -19.97 11.51 -14.41
N GLN A 69 -19.24 10.45 -14.76
CA GLN A 69 -19.31 9.20 -14.02
C GLN A 69 -18.89 9.40 -12.57
N GLY A 70 -19.51 8.64 -11.67
CA GLY A 70 -19.23 8.63 -10.24
C GLY A 70 -19.79 9.82 -9.46
N THR A 71 -20.66 10.68 -10.02
CA THR A 71 -21.21 11.85 -9.28
C THR A 71 -22.53 11.58 -8.55
N SER A 72 -23.14 10.41 -8.79
CA SER A 72 -24.38 9.94 -8.16
C SER A 72 -24.44 8.41 -8.20
N GLU A 73 -25.32 7.78 -7.42
CA GLU A 73 -25.58 6.33 -7.47
C GLU A 73 -25.97 5.86 -8.88
N SER A 74 -26.87 6.59 -9.54
CA SER A 74 -27.30 6.35 -10.93
C SER A 74 -26.21 6.55 -11.99
N SER A 75 -25.06 7.12 -11.61
CA SER A 75 -23.87 7.28 -12.47
C SER A 75 -22.63 6.59 -11.88
N ALA A 76 -22.80 5.75 -10.86
CA ALA A 76 -21.71 5.16 -10.10
C ALA A 76 -20.76 4.34 -10.98
N ILE A 77 -19.47 4.40 -10.67
CA ILE A 77 -18.45 3.64 -11.40
C ILE A 77 -18.53 2.18 -10.96
N VAL A 78 -19.00 1.33 -11.87
CA VAL A 78 -19.01 -0.12 -11.69
C VAL A 78 -17.59 -0.65 -11.78
N LEU A 79 -17.17 -1.49 -10.82
CA LEU A 79 -15.83 -2.07 -10.79
C LEU A 79 -15.91 -3.61 -10.80
N ASP A 80 -15.97 -4.18 -11.99
CA ASP A 80 -16.12 -5.62 -12.19
C ASP A 80 -14.88 -6.44 -11.76
N ASN A 81 -15.14 -7.68 -11.34
CA ASN A 81 -14.14 -8.66 -10.89
C ASN A 81 -13.30 -8.15 -9.70
N ILE A 82 -13.98 -7.54 -8.71
CA ILE A 82 -13.45 -7.09 -7.42
C ILE A 82 -14.50 -7.40 -6.35
N LYS A 83 -14.07 -7.80 -5.15
CA LYS A 83 -14.95 -7.97 -3.99
C LYS A 83 -15.10 -6.66 -3.22
N ALA A 84 -16.29 -6.39 -2.69
CA ALA A 84 -16.55 -5.22 -1.86
C ALA A 84 -15.65 -5.18 -0.61
N ASP A 85 -15.39 -6.33 0.01
CA ASP A 85 -14.47 -6.50 1.16
C ASP A 85 -13.01 -6.11 0.82
N ASP A 86 -12.52 -6.48 -0.35
CA ASP A 86 -11.15 -6.13 -0.78
C ASP A 86 -11.04 -4.65 -1.16
N PHE A 87 -12.11 -4.05 -1.72
CA PHE A 87 -12.18 -2.60 -1.91
C PHE A 87 -12.27 -1.85 -0.58
N ALA A 88 -13.00 -2.36 0.42
CA ALA A 88 -13.07 -1.78 1.76
C ALA A 88 -11.68 -1.77 2.46
N LYS A 89 -10.88 -2.83 2.32
CA LYS A 89 -9.48 -2.87 2.79
C LYS A 89 -8.59 -1.85 2.07
N PHE A 90 -8.80 -1.64 0.77
CA PHE A 90 -8.10 -0.61 0.02
C PHE A 90 -8.52 0.81 0.47
N LEU A 91 -9.80 1.05 0.70
CA LEU A 91 -10.30 2.33 1.24
C LEU A 91 -9.78 2.64 2.64
N TRP A 92 -9.64 1.63 3.50
CA TRP A 92 -9.08 1.76 4.86
C TRP A 92 -7.69 2.43 4.86
N VAL A 93 -6.88 2.29 3.81
CA VAL A 93 -5.59 2.99 3.68
C VAL A 93 -5.74 4.52 3.79
N PHE A 94 -6.79 5.09 3.20
CA PHE A 94 -7.04 6.54 3.20
C PHE A 94 -7.82 7.00 4.44
N TYR A 95 -8.67 6.13 4.99
CA TYR A 95 -9.61 6.46 6.06
C TYR A 95 -9.19 5.96 7.45
N ASN A 96 -8.02 5.32 7.60
CA ASN A 96 -7.53 4.83 8.88
C ASN A 96 -7.46 5.96 9.93
N PRO A 97 -8.31 5.97 10.97
CA PRO A 97 -8.33 7.04 11.97
C PRO A 97 -7.10 7.02 12.88
N LYS A 98 -6.26 5.99 12.78
CA LYS A 98 -5.01 5.81 13.51
C LYS A 98 -3.85 5.87 12.52
N TYR A 99 -3.52 7.08 12.08
CA TYR A 99 -2.55 7.44 11.02
C TYR A 99 -1.19 6.69 11.00
N SER A 100 -0.78 6.07 12.11
CA SER A 100 0.48 5.31 12.26
C SER A 100 0.31 3.82 12.61
N LEU A 101 -0.92 3.30 12.68
CA LEU A 101 -1.22 1.92 13.08
C LEU A 101 -1.96 1.16 11.98
N TYR A 102 -1.19 0.53 11.10
CA TYR A 102 -1.69 -0.35 10.06
C TYR A 102 -1.50 -1.81 10.51
N LYS A 103 -2.59 -2.46 10.97
CA LYS A 103 -2.59 -3.86 11.42
C LYS A 103 -3.55 -4.68 10.56
N ALA A 104 -3.02 -5.28 9.49
CA ALA A 104 -3.72 -6.18 8.59
C ALA A 104 -2.86 -7.44 8.33
N LYS A 105 -3.45 -8.53 7.83
CA LYS A 105 -2.74 -9.78 7.52
C LYS A 105 -2.04 -9.66 6.17
N VAL A 106 -1.09 -10.56 5.89
CA VAL A 106 -0.43 -10.64 4.56
C VAL A 106 -1.45 -10.78 3.43
N VAL A 107 -2.52 -11.56 3.62
CA VAL A 107 -3.59 -11.72 2.61
C VAL A 107 -4.35 -10.41 2.33
N ASP A 108 -4.61 -9.61 3.37
CA ASP A 108 -5.30 -8.32 3.24
C ASP A 108 -4.41 -7.32 2.50
N TRP A 109 -3.11 -7.29 2.86
CA TRP A 109 -2.11 -6.49 2.17
C TRP A 109 -1.93 -6.87 0.70
N VAL A 110 -1.96 -8.16 0.36
CA VAL A 110 -1.88 -8.63 -1.03
C VAL A 110 -3.13 -8.22 -1.84
N ALA A 111 -4.31 -8.16 -1.23
CA ALA A 111 -5.51 -7.63 -1.87
C ALA A 111 -5.43 -6.11 -2.11
N ILE A 112 -4.97 -5.35 -1.12
CA ILE A 112 -4.70 -3.90 -1.25
C ILE A 112 -3.67 -3.64 -2.37
N LEU A 113 -2.62 -4.47 -2.45
CA LEU A 113 -1.59 -4.38 -3.48
C LEU A 113 -2.11 -4.68 -4.88
N GLU A 114 -2.99 -5.68 -5.04
CA GLU A 114 -3.60 -5.98 -6.34
C GLU A 114 -4.40 -4.78 -6.88
N LEU A 115 -5.21 -4.16 -6.03
CA LEU A 115 -5.98 -2.96 -6.38
C LEU A 115 -5.09 -1.73 -6.62
N ALA A 116 -4.08 -1.52 -5.77
CA ALA A 116 -3.10 -0.45 -5.93
C ALA A 116 -2.30 -0.58 -7.24
N HIS A 117 -1.91 -1.80 -7.62
CA HIS A 117 -1.26 -2.08 -8.90
C HIS A 117 -2.23 -1.87 -10.07
N ARG A 118 -3.43 -2.47 -10.04
CA ARG A 118 -4.47 -2.39 -11.09
C ARG A 118 -4.87 -0.95 -11.45
N TRP A 119 -4.77 -0.02 -10.51
CA TRP A 119 -5.10 1.40 -10.69
C TRP A 119 -3.91 2.37 -10.56
N GLY A 120 -2.68 1.87 -10.44
CA GLY A 120 -1.47 2.70 -10.44
C GLY A 120 -1.28 3.62 -9.23
N PHE A 121 -1.78 3.25 -8.05
CA PHE A 121 -1.53 3.97 -6.79
C PHE A 121 -0.13 3.65 -6.24
N GLN A 122 0.90 4.34 -6.75
CA GLN A 122 2.29 4.01 -6.40
C GLN A 122 2.59 4.22 -4.90
N GLU A 123 2.06 5.25 -4.24
CA GLU A 123 2.28 5.44 -2.80
C GLU A 123 1.58 4.37 -1.94
N VAL A 124 0.46 3.82 -2.41
CA VAL A 124 -0.15 2.65 -1.77
C VAL A 124 0.72 1.40 -1.99
N LYS A 125 1.31 1.19 -3.19
CA LYS A 125 2.32 0.12 -3.38
C LYS A 125 3.50 0.28 -2.42
N ASN A 126 4.03 1.50 -2.26
CA ASN A 126 5.13 1.82 -1.34
C ASN A 126 4.78 1.53 0.13
N LEU A 127 3.57 1.90 0.58
CA LEU A 127 3.04 1.55 1.89
C LEU A 127 2.97 0.03 2.07
N VAL A 128 2.36 -0.70 1.12
CA VAL A 128 2.19 -2.15 1.26
C VAL A 128 3.53 -2.88 1.34
N VAL A 129 4.53 -2.50 0.54
CA VAL A 129 5.90 -3.05 0.64
C VAL A 129 6.46 -2.88 2.05
N ARG A 130 6.36 -1.66 2.62
CA ARG A 130 6.87 -1.35 3.95
C ARG A 130 6.17 -2.15 5.06
N GLU A 131 4.88 -2.44 4.92
CA GLU A 131 4.15 -3.21 5.93
C GLU A 131 4.29 -4.73 5.73
N ILE A 132 4.39 -5.23 4.48
CA ILE A 132 4.67 -6.66 4.21
C ILE A 132 6.08 -7.06 4.68
N GLU A 133 7.12 -6.22 4.52
CA GLU A 133 8.46 -6.59 5.00
C GLU A 133 8.57 -6.76 6.53
N LYS A 134 7.64 -6.18 7.31
CA LYS A 134 7.53 -6.38 8.77
C LYS A 134 6.86 -7.70 9.15
N LEU A 135 6.21 -8.38 8.21
CA LEU A 135 5.46 -9.61 8.43
C LEU A 135 6.25 -10.83 7.95
N GLU A 136 6.00 -11.98 8.57
CA GLU A 136 6.49 -13.26 8.08
C GLU A 136 5.68 -13.71 6.85
N MET A 137 6.39 -14.24 5.85
CA MET A 137 5.83 -14.77 4.61
C MET A 137 6.83 -15.77 4.02
N PRO A 138 6.38 -16.89 3.43
CA PRO A 138 7.28 -17.81 2.74
C PRO A 138 8.08 -17.11 1.65
N ALA A 139 9.36 -17.47 1.53
CA ALA A 139 10.28 -16.81 0.60
C ALA A 139 9.82 -16.93 -0.87
N LEU A 140 9.16 -18.04 -1.22
CA LEU A 140 8.59 -18.25 -2.55
C LEU A 140 7.41 -17.30 -2.80
N ASP A 141 6.38 -17.34 -1.96
CA ASP A 141 5.18 -16.51 -2.06
C ASP A 141 5.53 -15.02 -2.17
N ARG A 142 6.55 -14.58 -1.41
CA ARG A 142 7.03 -13.20 -1.48
C ARG A 142 7.66 -12.87 -2.84
N VAL A 143 8.52 -13.74 -3.38
CA VAL A 143 9.06 -13.57 -4.75
C VAL A 143 7.94 -13.55 -5.80
N VAL A 144 6.95 -14.45 -5.70
CA VAL A 144 5.80 -14.49 -6.60
C VAL A 144 4.96 -13.21 -6.54
N VAL A 145 4.66 -12.70 -5.35
CA VAL A 145 3.92 -11.44 -5.15
C VAL A 145 4.69 -10.23 -5.69
N TYR A 146 6.00 -10.14 -5.42
CA TYR A 146 6.83 -9.05 -5.92
C TYR A 146 6.99 -9.07 -7.44
N HIS A 147 7.05 -10.26 -8.05
CA HIS A 147 7.02 -10.41 -9.50
C HIS A 147 5.65 -10.05 -10.09
N LYS A 148 4.54 -10.54 -9.52
CA LYS A 148 3.17 -10.31 -10.02
C LYS A 148 2.78 -8.83 -10.07
N TYR A 149 3.19 -8.04 -9.08
CA TYR A 149 2.76 -6.64 -8.95
C TYR A 149 3.84 -5.60 -9.25
N GLU A 150 4.96 -6.02 -9.86
CA GLU A 150 6.07 -5.17 -10.25
C GLU A 150 6.59 -4.34 -9.08
N LEU A 151 7.13 -5.06 -8.09
CA LEU A 151 7.80 -4.49 -6.92
C LEU A 151 9.33 -4.60 -7.04
N ASP A 152 10.03 -3.84 -6.20
CA ASP A 152 11.49 -3.79 -6.21
C ASP A 152 12.12 -5.18 -5.96
N ARG A 153 12.86 -5.68 -6.95
CA ARG A 153 13.54 -6.97 -6.91
C ARG A 153 14.81 -6.95 -6.04
N HIS A 154 15.38 -5.78 -5.71
CA HIS A 154 16.53 -5.68 -4.80
C HIS A 154 16.15 -6.13 -3.38
N LEU A 155 14.91 -5.88 -2.93
CA LEU A 155 14.36 -6.35 -1.65
C LEU A 155 14.22 -7.88 -1.57
N LEU A 156 14.16 -8.58 -2.70
CA LEU A 156 14.06 -10.04 -2.76
C LEU A 156 15.40 -10.77 -2.53
N LEU A 157 16.53 -10.07 -2.45
CA LEU A 157 17.88 -10.64 -2.31
C LEU A 157 17.98 -11.73 -1.23
N ALA A 158 17.44 -11.47 -0.03
CA ALA A 158 17.42 -12.45 1.07
C ALA A 158 16.45 -13.63 0.82
N ARG A 159 15.38 -13.42 0.05
CA ARG A 159 14.37 -14.43 -0.28
C ARG A 159 14.89 -15.39 -1.34
N TYR A 160 15.56 -14.87 -2.37
CA TYR A 160 16.31 -15.69 -3.33
C TYR A 160 17.42 -16.49 -2.64
N ALA A 161 18.22 -15.88 -1.76
CA ALA A 161 19.26 -16.61 -1.02
C ALA A 161 18.69 -17.79 -0.22
N ALA A 162 17.55 -17.60 0.46
CA ALA A 162 16.85 -18.68 1.15
C ALA A 162 16.39 -19.81 0.19
N LEU A 163 15.83 -19.46 -0.99
CA LEU A 163 15.43 -20.43 -2.02
C LEU A 163 16.61 -21.17 -2.66
N VAL A 164 17.82 -20.58 -2.66
CA VAL A 164 19.04 -21.25 -3.13
C VAL A 164 19.59 -22.21 -2.06
N VAL A 165 19.64 -21.79 -0.79
CA VAL A 165 20.16 -22.66 0.28
C VAL A 165 19.21 -23.85 0.54
N ARG A 166 17.89 -23.63 0.61
CA ARG A 166 16.84 -24.62 0.96
C ARG A 166 17.12 -26.01 0.39
N GLU A 167 17.35 -27.02 1.24
CA GLU A 167 17.77 -28.38 0.85
C GLU A 167 16.93 -28.95 -0.31
N ALA A 168 15.61 -29.06 -0.09
CA ALA A 168 14.64 -29.54 -1.07
C ALA A 168 14.63 -28.72 -2.38
N PRO A 169 14.56 -29.36 -3.56
CA PRO A 169 14.40 -28.68 -4.85
C PRO A 169 13.06 -27.93 -4.92
N LEU A 170 12.87 -27.11 -5.97
CA LEU A 170 11.55 -26.56 -6.30
C LEU A 170 10.64 -27.69 -6.79
N THR A 171 9.37 -27.70 -6.37
CA THR A 171 8.34 -28.55 -6.98
C THR A 171 7.94 -27.99 -8.35
N LEU A 172 7.17 -28.76 -9.13
CA LEU A 172 6.62 -28.29 -10.41
C LEU A 172 5.66 -27.10 -10.21
N GLU A 173 4.86 -27.11 -9.15
CA GLU A 173 3.93 -26.03 -8.80
C GLU A 173 4.67 -24.75 -8.42
N GLU A 174 5.72 -24.88 -7.60
CA GLU A 174 6.61 -23.77 -7.21
C GLU A 174 7.34 -23.18 -8.43
N ALA A 175 7.86 -24.03 -9.31
CA ALA A 175 8.53 -23.61 -10.55
C ALA A 175 7.58 -22.87 -11.51
N ASN A 176 6.33 -23.35 -11.62
CA ASN A 176 5.29 -22.70 -12.42
C ASN A 176 4.91 -21.32 -11.83
N ALA A 177 4.78 -21.22 -10.49
CA ALA A 177 4.44 -19.97 -9.81
C ALA A 177 5.57 -18.90 -9.90
N LEU A 178 6.83 -19.33 -9.83
CA LEU A 178 8.01 -18.45 -9.98
C LEU A 178 8.28 -18.03 -11.44
N GLY A 179 7.78 -18.80 -12.40
CA GLY A 179 8.10 -18.66 -13.82
C GLY A 179 9.46 -19.24 -14.20
N MET A 180 9.63 -19.54 -15.49
CA MET A 180 10.79 -20.26 -16.04
C MET A 180 12.12 -19.54 -15.79
N GLU A 181 12.17 -18.22 -16.00
CA GLU A 181 13.39 -17.40 -15.88
C GLU A 181 13.95 -17.40 -14.45
N THR A 182 13.10 -17.09 -13.45
CA THR A 182 13.45 -17.12 -12.02
C THR A 182 13.79 -18.53 -11.57
N THR A 183 13.05 -19.54 -12.03
CA THR A 183 13.32 -20.95 -11.74
C THR A 183 14.71 -21.36 -12.24
N LEU A 184 15.07 -21.02 -13.48
CA LEU A 184 16.39 -21.32 -14.05
C LEU A 184 17.52 -20.54 -13.34
N ARG A 185 17.30 -19.28 -12.95
CA ARG A 185 18.26 -18.52 -12.11
C ARG A 185 18.47 -19.21 -10.76
N ILE A 186 17.40 -19.65 -10.09
CA ILE A 186 17.49 -20.39 -8.82
C ILE A 186 18.23 -21.71 -9.00
N PHE A 187 17.92 -22.51 -10.03
CA PHE A 187 18.63 -23.79 -10.25
C PHE A 187 20.12 -23.59 -10.58
N LYS A 188 20.49 -22.62 -11.41
CA LYS A 188 21.91 -22.29 -11.68
C LYS A 188 22.64 -21.80 -10.41
N ALA A 189 22.01 -20.92 -9.64
CA ALA A 189 22.56 -20.47 -8.37
C ALA A 189 22.69 -21.62 -7.36
N ARG A 190 21.76 -22.59 -7.36
CA ARG A 190 21.82 -23.81 -6.52
C ARG A 190 22.93 -24.76 -6.95
N GLU A 191 23.14 -24.93 -8.25
CA GLU A 191 24.24 -25.72 -8.79
C GLU A 191 25.59 -25.12 -8.37
N VAL A 192 25.77 -23.80 -8.52
CA VAL A 192 26.99 -23.09 -8.10
C VAL A 192 27.17 -23.08 -6.58
N ALA A 193 26.11 -22.87 -5.80
CA ALA A 193 26.17 -22.89 -4.33
C ALA A 193 26.37 -24.30 -3.75
N ARG A 194 26.16 -25.35 -4.55
CA ARG A 194 26.38 -26.75 -4.19
C ARG A 194 27.49 -27.38 -5.05
N ALA A 195 28.34 -26.57 -5.65
CA ALA A 195 29.48 -27.01 -6.45
C ALA A 195 30.68 -27.30 -5.54
N PRO A 196 31.03 -28.57 -5.34
CA PRO A 196 32.94 -28.98 -4.29
C PRO A 196 34.08 -27.92 -4.41
N VAL A 197 34.44 -27.25 -3.29
CA VAL A 197 35.62 -26.38 -3.23
C VAL A 197 36.89 -27.23 -3.34
N ALA A 198 37.35 -27.45 -4.57
CA ALA A 198 38.57 -28.19 -4.85
C ALA A 198 39.79 -27.40 -4.34
N ALA A 199 40.72 -28.10 -3.69
CA ALA A 199 41.87 -27.52 -2.97
C ALA A 199 42.93 -26.81 -3.86
N ASN A 200 42.64 -26.63 -5.14
CA ASN A 200 43.50 -26.03 -6.17
C ASN A 200 42.83 -24.83 -6.88
N GLY A 201 41.72 -24.32 -6.36
CA GLY A 201 41.07 -23.09 -6.87
C GLY A 201 40.33 -23.24 -8.22
N THR A 202 40.24 -24.46 -8.78
CA THR A 202 39.45 -24.71 -10.00
C THR A 202 38.05 -25.23 -9.64
N ARG A 203 37.02 -24.47 -10.02
CA ARG A 203 35.61 -24.84 -9.80
C ARG A 203 35.16 -25.95 -10.76
N THR A 204 35.41 -27.18 -10.38
CA THR A 204 34.51 -28.31 -10.71
C THR A 204 33.23 -28.20 -9.86
N PRO A 205 32.27 -29.14 -9.97
CA PRO A 205 31.23 -29.34 -8.94
C PRO A 205 31.62 -30.48 -7.92
N PRO A 206 32.05 -30.19 -6.51
CA PRO A 206 31.02 -30.50 -4.23
C PRO A 206 30.02 -29.64 -3.25
N LEU A 207 28.81 -30.15 -3.04
CA LEU A 207 28.36 -30.65 -1.73
C LEU A 207 28.88 -29.86 -0.52
N ILE A 208 28.26 -28.70 -0.26
CA ILE A 208 27.99 -28.09 1.06
C ILE A 208 29.25 -27.90 1.95
N ASP A 209 29.74 -26.69 2.17
CA ASP A 209 29.03 -25.64 2.90
C ASP A 209 29.58 -24.24 2.54
N LEU A 210 28.74 -23.18 2.53
CA LEU A 210 29.14 -21.83 2.08
C LEU A 210 28.72 -20.71 3.05
N PRO A 211 29.61 -19.76 3.38
CA PRO A 211 29.27 -18.62 4.22
C PRO A 211 28.34 -17.63 3.50
N THR A 212 27.45 -17.00 4.26
CA THR A 212 26.35 -16.14 3.77
C THR A 212 26.82 -14.98 2.86
N SER A 213 28.05 -14.50 3.03
CA SER A 213 28.74 -13.53 2.15
C SER A 213 28.66 -13.90 0.67
N ASP A 214 28.98 -15.16 0.37
CA ASP A 214 29.25 -15.57 -1.01
C ASP A 214 27.93 -15.88 -1.72
N MET A 215 26.94 -16.34 -0.96
CA MET A 215 25.56 -16.52 -1.41
C MET A 215 24.93 -15.22 -1.90
N VAL A 216 25.13 -14.10 -1.19
CA VAL A 216 24.65 -12.77 -1.63
C VAL A 216 25.27 -12.39 -2.97
N SER A 217 26.57 -12.63 -3.13
CA SER A 217 27.29 -12.33 -4.37
C SER A 217 26.85 -13.22 -5.54
N ILE A 218 26.60 -14.51 -5.31
CA ILE A 218 26.03 -15.43 -6.30
C ILE A 218 24.64 -14.97 -6.75
N VAL A 219 23.76 -14.61 -5.80
CA VAL A 219 22.39 -14.15 -6.12
C VAL A 219 22.41 -12.84 -6.91
N LYS A 220 23.21 -11.83 -6.51
CA LYS A 220 23.31 -10.56 -7.26
C LYS A 220 23.71 -10.78 -8.72
N ASN A 221 24.74 -11.61 -8.95
CA ASN A 221 25.22 -11.93 -10.29
C ASN A 221 24.17 -12.66 -11.14
N PHE A 222 23.46 -13.65 -10.58
CA PHE A 222 22.46 -14.40 -11.34
C PHE A 222 21.15 -13.64 -11.58
N PHE A 223 20.79 -12.70 -10.72
CA PHE A 223 19.55 -11.91 -10.80
C PHE A 223 19.73 -10.48 -11.34
N GLU A 224 20.94 -10.13 -11.79
CA GLU A 224 21.29 -8.80 -12.32
C GLU A 224 21.00 -7.64 -11.32
N LEU A 225 21.03 -7.95 -10.02
CA LEU A 225 20.77 -6.98 -8.94
C LEU A 225 22.03 -6.15 -8.68
N SER A 226 22.14 -5.03 -9.38
CA SER A 226 23.17 -4.00 -9.17
C SER A 226 23.20 -3.50 -7.71
N ASP A 227 24.37 -3.06 -7.26
CA ASP A 227 24.54 -2.39 -5.96
C ASP A 227 24.05 -0.93 -5.93
N ALA A 228 23.69 -0.37 -7.09
CA ALA A 228 23.25 1.02 -7.21
C ALA A 228 21.72 1.16 -7.22
N SER A 229 21.16 1.54 -6.07
CA SER A 229 19.95 2.38 -6.04
C SER A 229 20.37 3.82 -5.77
N SER A 230 20.37 4.67 -6.79
CA SER A 230 20.67 6.10 -6.67
C SER A 230 19.68 6.81 -5.73
N SER A 231 18.44 6.31 -5.62
CA SER A 231 17.42 6.79 -4.69
C SER A 231 17.81 6.68 -3.21
N VAL A 232 18.75 5.78 -2.85
CA VAL A 232 19.25 5.66 -1.47
C VAL A 232 20.35 6.67 -1.18
N GLN A 233 21.13 7.05 -2.20
CA GLN A 233 22.24 7.99 -2.04
C GLN A 233 21.75 9.42 -1.81
N GLU A 234 20.73 9.88 -2.54
CA GLU A 234 20.12 11.20 -2.35
C GLU A 234 19.55 11.36 -0.92
N ILE A 235 18.87 10.31 -0.41
CA ILE A 235 18.32 10.29 0.96
C ILE A 235 19.42 10.26 2.03
N GLU A 236 20.50 9.50 1.82
CA GLU A 236 21.64 9.51 2.76
C GLU A 236 22.41 10.85 2.74
N GLU A 237 22.52 11.54 1.60
CA GLU A 237 23.19 12.85 1.55
C GLU A 237 22.36 13.96 2.19
N GLU A 238 21.03 14.01 2.01
CA GLU A 238 20.18 14.94 2.78
C GLU A 238 20.30 14.71 4.30
N LEU A 239 20.31 13.44 4.74
CA LEU A 239 20.47 13.08 6.15
C LEU A 239 21.87 13.41 6.71
N LYS A 240 22.92 13.40 5.89
CA LYS A 240 24.29 13.77 6.29
C LYS A 240 24.53 15.29 6.22
N ALA A 241 23.80 16.01 5.35
CA ALA A 241 23.93 17.46 5.18
C ALA A 241 23.31 18.30 6.32
N GLY A 242 22.45 17.71 7.17
CA GLY A 242 21.78 18.39 8.30
C GLY A 242 22.66 18.89 9.45
N GLY A 243 23.97 19.05 9.25
CA GLY A 243 25.01 19.31 10.25
C GLY A 243 25.11 20.75 10.79
N ARG A 244 24.02 21.28 11.35
CA ARG A 244 23.84 22.64 11.96
C ARG A 244 23.78 23.83 10.98
N PRO A 245 22.82 24.77 11.17
CA PRO A 245 22.82 26.05 10.47
C PRO A 245 23.78 27.05 11.13
N ASN A 246 24.44 27.88 10.31
CA ASN A 246 25.12 29.09 10.79
C ASN A 246 24.38 30.33 10.27
N GLY A 247 23.31 30.71 10.97
CA GLY A 247 22.45 31.84 10.61
C GLY A 247 22.15 32.71 11.83
N HIS A 248 22.61 33.96 11.82
CA HIS A 248 22.17 34.97 12.78
C HIS A 248 20.70 35.31 12.53
N VAL A 249 19.84 35.04 13.50
CA VAL A 249 18.47 35.56 13.56
C VAL A 249 18.28 36.21 14.93
N ALA A 250 17.78 37.45 14.96
CA ALA A 250 17.64 38.22 16.18
C ALA A 250 16.55 37.63 17.11
N ALA A 251 16.74 37.79 18.42
CA ALA A 251 15.75 37.36 19.41
C ALA A 251 14.47 38.22 19.32
N PRO A 252 13.26 37.62 19.40
CA PRO A 252 12.01 38.37 19.51
C PRO A 252 11.91 39.03 20.90
N PRO A 253 11.30 40.22 21.01
CA PRO A 253 11.16 40.92 22.29
C PRO A 253 10.12 40.26 23.19
N SER A 254 10.45 40.13 24.48
CA SER A 254 9.54 39.63 25.52
C SER A 254 8.35 40.58 25.75
N PRO A 255 7.15 40.06 26.09
CA PRO A 255 6.04 40.91 26.53
C PRO A 255 6.36 41.58 27.89
N PRO A 256 5.90 42.82 28.14
CA PRO A 256 6.17 43.52 29.39
C PRO A 256 5.39 42.91 30.56
N ALA A 257 6.06 42.75 31.70
CA ALA A 257 5.43 42.28 32.93
C ALA A 257 4.59 43.39 33.59
N ALA A 258 3.33 43.08 33.93
CA ALA A 258 2.49 43.95 34.74
C ALA A 258 2.91 43.85 36.22
N SER A 259 3.46 44.93 36.80
CA SER A 259 3.77 45.01 38.24
C SER A 259 2.66 45.72 39.01
N THR A 260 2.56 45.41 40.31
CA THR A 260 1.42 45.79 41.17
C THR A 260 1.77 46.84 42.22
N ALA A 261 1.09 47.99 42.18
CA ALA A 261 0.82 48.88 43.33
C ALA A 261 -0.38 49.77 42.95
N SER A 262 -1.50 49.90 43.70
CA SER A 262 -1.78 49.95 45.14
C SER A 262 -1.58 51.34 45.78
N ALA A 263 -2.67 52.10 45.90
CA ALA A 263 -2.93 53.07 46.97
C ALA A 263 -4.43 53.45 47.03
N ALA A 264 -4.91 53.80 48.23
CA ALA A 264 -6.28 54.26 48.51
C ALA A 264 -6.52 55.72 47.99
N LYS A 265 -7.69 56.39 48.10
CA LYS A 265 -8.71 56.37 49.18
C LYS A 265 -9.93 57.21 48.77
N GLY A 266 -11.16 56.83 49.15
CA GLY A 266 -12.33 57.71 49.02
C GLY A 266 -13.70 57.01 49.16
N ALA A 267 -14.56 57.55 50.03
CA ALA A 267 -15.99 57.23 50.15
C ALA A 267 -16.80 58.53 49.89
N PRO A 268 -18.13 58.50 49.65
CA PRO A 268 -19.11 58.19 50.70
C PRO A 268 -20.25 57.25 50.23
N ASN A 269 -21.47 57.42 50.77
CA ASN A 269 -22.53 56.40 50.89
C ASN A 269 -23.90 56.92 50.39
N THR A 270 -24.97 56.11 50.51
CA THR A 270 -26.40 56.34 50.16
C THR A 270 -26.74 56.17 48.66
N THR A 271 -27.95 55.77 48.22
CA THR A 271 -29.26 55.68 48.91
C THR A 271 -30.20 54.58 48.35
N SER A 272 -30.77 53.77 49.25
CA SER A 272 -32.18 53.27 49.35
C SER A 272 -33.03 52.72 48.17
N THR A 273 -33.74 51.62 48.48
CA THR A 273 -35.14 51.21 48.09
C THR A 273 -35.57 50.89 46.65
N GLY A 274 -36.26 49.74 46.54
CA GLY A 274 -37.35 49.48 45.57
C GLY A 274 -36.97 48.67 44.32
N GLY A 275 -37.74 47.66 43.89
CA GLY A 275 -38.94 47.07 44.50
C GLY A 275 -39.39 45.80 43.75
N LEU A 276 -40.11 44.90 44.43
CA LEU A 276 -40.66 43.66 43.87
C LEU A 276 -42.10 43.90 43.39
N VAL A 277 -42.42 43.53 42.13
CA VAL A 277 -43.80 43.46 41.63
C VAL A 277 -43.96 42.22 40.75
N ILE A 278 -44.74 41.27 41.29
CA ILE A 278 -45.62 40.25 40.65
C ILE A 278 -45.14 39.71 39.29
#